data_AF-A0A820K225-F1
#
_entry.id   AF-A0A820K225-F1
#
_cell.length_a   1.000
_cell.length_b   1.000
_cell.length_c   1.000
_cell.angle_alpha   90.00
_cell.angle_beta   90.00
_cell.angle_gamma   90.00
#
_symmetry.space_group_name_H-M   'P 1'
#
loop_
_entity.id
_entity.type
_entity.pdbx_description
1 polymer ?
#
loop_
_entity_poly.entity_id
_entity_poly.type
_entity_poly.pdbx_seq_one_letter_code
_entity_poly.pdbx_strand_id
1 'polypeptide(L)'
;AWLGGECVVLILRSIWPSYGTLPNTLPVSSGTNTRDFIGFIIFWTLSLIAIWFPVQKIRILFTVKSIVVPIAAVVFFIWTLVKAKGLGPVIHQPGTLKGSLHAWAWMSGIMSCISNFATLIVNNPDYTRFATRPSAVFWPQLLTIPIGFSITCFIGIIVGSSSNVIFGQPIWNPLELLGEFLDSQPSIGTRIGVFFISLAFALAQLGVNIAANSVSAGSDLTALLPKFLNIRRSGYICAVVGLIICPWNLLASSS
;
A
#
# COMPACT_ATOMS: atom_id res chain seq x y z
N ALA A 1 0.52 -8.45 0.58
CA ALA A 1 -0.80 -9.04 0.25
C ALA A 1 -1.91 -8.60 1.21
N TRP A 2 -1.63 -8.50 2.53
CA TRP A 2 -2.62 -8.06 3.54
C TRP A 2 -3.30 -6.72 3.24
N LEU A 3 -2.55 -5.62 3.07
CA LEU A 3 -3.11 -4.30 2.71
C LEU A 3 -3.93 -4.32 1.41
N GLY A 4 -3.54 -5.17 0.46
CA GLY A 4 -4.32 -5.37 -0.78
C GLY A 4 -5.65 -6.08 -0.51
N GLY A 5 -5.68 -6.99 0.47
CA GLY A 5 -6.89 -7.61 0.98
C GLY A 5 -7.83 -6.62 1.66
N GLU A 6 -7.29 -5.69 2.45
CA GLU A 6 -8.08 -4.58 3.04
C GLU A 6 -8.72 -3.70 1.95
N CYS A 7 -7.98 -3.37 0.88
CA CYS A 7 -8.56 -2.70 -0.28
C CYS A 7 -9.72 -3.50 -0.90
N VAL A 8 -9.56 -4.82 -1.05
CA VAL A 8 -10.63 -5.69 -1.57
C VAL A 8 -11.83 -5.70 -0.63
N VAL A 9 -11.63 -5.72 0.68
CA VAL A 9 -12.71 -5.61 1.65
C VAL A 9 -13.48 -4.31 1.49
N LEU A 10 -12.80 -3.17 1.31
CA LEU A 10 -13.44 -1.88 1.07
C LEU A 10 -14.23 -1.87 -0.24
N ILE A 11 -13.69 -2.48 -1.30
CA ILE A 11 -14.38 -2.68 -2.58
C ILE A 11 -15.68 -3.48 -2.37
N LEU A 12 -15.59 -4.62 -1.67
CA LEU A 12 -16.73 -5.49 -1.41
C LEU A 12 -17.79 -4.80 -0.56
N ARG A 13 -17.41 -4.07 0.50
CA ARG A 13 -18.34 -3.27 1.31
C ARG A 13 -19.00 -2.15 0.51
N SER A 14 -18.27 -1.58 -0.45
CA SER A 14 -18.80 -0.52 -1.32
C SER A 14 -19.89 -1.04 -2.27
N ILE A 15 -19.73 -2.26 -2.80
CA ILE A 15 -20.72 -2.92 -3.67
C ILE A 15 -21.87 -3.51 -2.84
N TRP A 16 -21.53 -4.27 -1.79
CA TRP A 16 -22.45 -4.99 -0.92
C TRP A 16 -22.27 -4.56 0.53
N PRO A 17 -23.14 -3.68 1.06
CA PRO A 17 -23.06 -3.24 2.45
C PRO A 17 -23.21 -4.38 3.45
N SER A 18 -23.93 -5.45 3.09
CA SER A 18 -24.08 -6.67 3.88
C SER A 18 -22.76 -7.42 4.12
N TYR A 19 -21.73 -7.15 3.32
CA TYR A 19 -20.39 -7.69 3.55
C TYR A 19 -19.74 -7.09 4.81
N GLY A 20 -20.15 -5.87 5.20
CA GLY A 20 -19.72 -5.24 6.44
C GLY A 20 -20.22 -5.95 7.69
N THR A 21 -21.37 -6.62 7.63
CA THR A 21 -22.04 -7.31 8.74
C THR A 21 -21.78 -8.81 8.77
N LEU A 22 -20.78 -9.30 8.03
CA LEU A 22 -20.48 -10.73 7.99
C LEU A 22 -20.10 -11.25 9.39
N PRO A 23 -20.76 -12.30 9.91
CA PRO A 23 -20.41 -12.86 11.20
C PRO A 23 -19.01 -13.47 11.14
N ASN A 24 -18.21 -13.26 12.19
CA ASN A 24 -16.89 -13.87 12.26
C ASN A 24 -17.01 -15.37 12.57
N THR A 25 -16.60 -16.20 11.64
CA THR A 25 -16.53 -17.67 11.75
C THR A 25 -15.16 -18.17 12.19
N LEU A 26 -14.14 -17.31 12.22
CA LEU A 26 -12.78 -17.66 12.64
C LEU A 26 -12.62 -17.57 14.17
N PRO A 27 -11.78 -18.42 14.78
CA PRO A 27 -11.46 -18.32 16.20
C PRO A 27 -10.83 -16.96 16.53
N VAL A 28 -11.15 -16.40 17.70
CA VAL A 28 -10.57 -15.13 18.18
C VAL A 28 -9.04 -15.21 18.27
N SER A 29 -8.49 -16.41 18.52
CA SER A 29 -7.05 -16.69 18.55
C SER A 29 -6.35 -16.64 17.19
N SER A 30 -7.08 -16.49 16.08
CA SER A 30 -6.52 -16.49 14.73
C SER A 30 -5.86 -15.16 14.33
N GLY A 31 -6.04 -14.09 15.14
CA GLY A 31 -5.48 -12.77 14.88
C GLY A 31 -6.13 -12.03 13.70
N THR A 32 -7.24 -12.56 13.16
CA THR A 32 -7.94 -11.97 12.02
C THR A 32 -9.44 -12.25 12.05
N ASN A 33 -10.20 -11.54 11.21
CA ASN A 33 -11.63 -11.74 11.02
C ASN A 33 -11.91 -12.40 9.67
N THR A 34 -13.02 -13.14 9.59
CA THR A 34 -13.46 -13.85 8.38
C THR A 34 -13.54 -12.90 7.17
N ARG A 35 -14.04 -11.68 7.39
CA ARG A 35 -14.18 -10.65 6.36
C ARG A 35 -12.85 -10.28 5.70
N ASP A 36 -11.83 -10.04 6.52
CA ASP A 36 -10.53 -9.54 6.08
C ASP A 36 -9.69 -10.69 5.51
N PHE A 37 -9.85 -11.90 6.05
CA PHE A 37 -9.26 -13.11 5.49
C PHE A 37 -9.77 -13.43 4.08
N ILE A 38 -11.09 -13.31 3.83
CA ILE A 38 -11.65 -13.49 2.48
C ILE A 38 -11.08 -12.44 1.52
N GLY A 39 -11.02 -11.17 1.93
CA GLY A 39 -10.41 -10.10 1.13
C GLY A 39 -8.95 -10.40 0.80
N PHE A 40 -8.18 -10.87 1.77
CA PHE A 40 -6.81 -11.33 1.58
C PHE A 40 -6.69 -12.46 0.56
N ILE A 41 -7.51 -13.52 0.67
CA ILE A 41 -7.47 -14.65 -0.26
C ILE A 41 -7.82 -14.24 -1.69
N ILE A 42 -8.82 -13.35 -1.86
CA ILE A 42 -9.17 -12.81 -3.17
C ILE A 42 -7.99 -12.05 -3.75
N PHE A 43 -7.39 -11.12 -2.98
CA PHE A 43 -6.25 -10.33 -3.45
C PHE A 43 -5.02 -11.20 -3.72
N TRP A 44 -4.77 -12.21 -2.89
CA TRP A 44 -3.69 -13.16 -3.05
C TRP A 44 -3.85 -13.97 -4.34
N THR A 45 -5.06 -14.48 -4.61
CA THR A 45 -5.36 -15.22 -5.86
C THR A 45 -5.19 -14.33 -7.09
N LEU A 46 -5.67 -13.08 -7.05
CA LEU A 46 -5.44 -12.11 -8.13
C LEU A 46 -3.95 -11.82 -8.33
N SER A 47 -3.18 -11.76 -7.25
CA SER A 47 -1.73 -11.59 -7.30
C SER A 47 -1.03 -12.78 -7.98
N LEU A 48 -1.49 -14.01 -7.73
CA LEU A 48 -0.97 -15.21 -8.38
C LEU A 48 -1.19 -15.21 -9.90
N ILE A 49 -2.34 -14.72 -10.35
CA ILE A 49 -2.63 -14.56 -11.79
C ILE A 49 -1.69 -13.52 -12.39
N ALA A 50 -1.46 -12.41 -11.70
CA ALA A 50 -0.58 -11.36 -12.19
C ALA A 50 0.90 -11.79 -12.25
N ILE A 51 1.37 -12.63 -11.31
CA ILE A 51 2.73 -13.21 -11.29
C ILE A 51 2.98 -14.12 -12.50
N TRP A 52 1.94 -14.74 -13.05
CA TRP A 52 2.08 -15.62 -14.22
C TRP A 52 2.63 -14.89 -15.45
N PHE A 53 2.26 -13.62 -15.64
CA PHE A 53 2.66 -12.86 -16.81
C PHE A 53 4.15 -12.49 -16.74
N PRO A 54 4.91 -12.65 -17.83
CA PRO A 54 6.32 -12.28 -17.85
C PRO A 54 6.50 -10.78 -17.62
N VAL A 55 7.53 -10.43 -16.82
CA VAL A 55 7.84 -9.06 -16.36
C VAL A 55 7.83 -8.02 -17.48
N GLN A 56 8.28 -8.39 -18.69
CA GLN A 56 8.29 -7.48 -19.84
C GLN A 56 6.88 -7.03 -20.27
N LYS A 57 5.86 -7.90 -20.13
CA LYS A 57 4.46 -7.55 -20.44
C LYS A 57 3.79 -6.75 -19.32
N ILE A 58 4.34 -6.78 -18.11
CA ILE A 58 3.81 -6.05 -16.94
C ILE A 58 4.06 -4.54 -17.08
N ARG A 59 4.92 -4.10 -18.03
CA ARG A 59 5.15 -2.67 -18.30
C ARG A 59 3.85 -1.88 -18.48
N ILE A 60 2.85 -2.46 -19.16
CA ILE A 60 1.54 -1.83 -19.36
C ILE A 60 0.83 -1.61 -18.01
N LEU A 61 0.87 -2.60 -17.11
CA LEU A 61 0.31 -2.48 -15.75
C LEU A 61 1.02 -1.38 -14.97
N PHE A 62 2.35 -1.28 -15.07
CA PHE A 62 3.13 -0.20 -14.45
C PHE A 62 2.80 1.18 -15.05
N THR A 63 2.55 1.27 -16.35
CA THR A 63 2.14 2.52 -17.00
C THR A 63 0.74 2.93 -16.57
N VAL A 64 -0.24 2.01 -16.61
CA VAL A 64 -1.61 2.30 -16.16
C VAL A 64 -1.63 2.74 -14.70
N LYS A 65 -0.95 2.01 -13.80
CA LYS A 65 -0.91 2.40 -12.38
C LYS A 65 -0.25 3.77 -12.16
N SER A 66 0.76 4.12 -12.96
CA SER A 66 1.45 5.40 -12.82
C SER A 66 0.56 6.61 -13.14
N ILE A 67 -0.55 6.40 -13.84
CA ILE A 67 -1.55 7.42 -14.13
C ILE A 67 -2.70 7.34 -13.11
N VAL A 68 -3.25 6.14 -12.90
CA VAL A 68 -4.45 5.94 -12.07
C VAL A 68 -4.18 6.24 -10.58
N VAL A 69 -3.03 5.80 -10.05
CA VAL A 69 -2.76 5.90 -8.61
C VAL A 69 -2.55 7.34 -8.14
N PRO A 70 -1.75 8.19 -8.83
CA PRO A 70 -1.62 9.60 -8.45
C PRO A 70 -2.95 10.35 -8.53
N ILE A 71 -3.77 10.09 -9.56
CA ILE A 71 -5.10 10.70 -9.69
C ILE A 71 -5.97 10.30 -8.50
N ALA A 72 -6.01 9.01 -8.15
CA ALA A 72 -6.78 8.55 -7.00
C ALA A 72 -6.29 9.16 -5.67
N ALA A 73 -4.97 9.31 -5.49
CA ALA A 73 -4.39 9.96 -4.32
C ALA A 73 -4.80 11.44 -4.22
N VAL A 74 -4.77 12.18 -5.33
CA VAL A 74 -5.20 13.58 -5.38
C VAL A 74 -6.71 13.71 -5.16
N VAL A 75 -7.52 12.83 -5.76
CA VAL A 75 -8.97 12.80 -5.53
C VAL A 75 -9.28 12.53 -4.06
N PHE A 76 -8.61 11.56 -3.44
CA PHE A 76 -8.76 11.25 -2.02
C PHE A 76 -8.34 12.42 -1.13
N PHE A 77 -7.23 13.09 -1.46
CA PHE A 77 -6.77 14.30 -0.78
C PHE A 77 -7.79 15.44 -0.85
N ILE A 78 -8.29 15.77 -2.04
CA ILE A 78 -9.28 16.84 -2.22
C ILE A 78 -10.58 16.48 -1.48
N TRP A 79 -11.01 15.22 -1.56
CA TRP A 79 -12.25 14.77 -0.93
C TRP A 79 -12.20 14.90 0.60
N THR A 80 -11.09 14.47 1.21
CA THR A 80 -10.89 14.58 2.67
C THR A 80 -10.79 16.03 3.11
N LEU A 81 -10.14 16.91 2.36
CA LEU A 81 -10.09 18.35 2.64
C LEU A 81 -11.48 19.02 2.59
N VAL A 82 -12.28 18.69 1.59
CA VAL A 82 -13.66 19.22 1.47
C VAL A 82 -14.51 18.76 2.66
N LYS A 83 -14.36 17.51 3.10
CA LYS A 83 -15.06 16.98 4.28
C LYS A 83 -14.59 17.61 5.59
N ALA A 84 -13.30 17.90 5.71
CA ALA A 84 -12.73 18.61 6.86
C ALA A 84 -12.98 20.13 6.83
N LYS A 85 -13.62 20.66 5.78
CA LYS A 85 -13.88 22.11 5.57
C LYS A 85 -12.61 22.97 5.60
N GLY A 86 -11.48 22.43 5.16
CA GLY A 86 -10.21 23.15 5.09
C GLY A 86 -8.99 22.26 5.27
N LEU A 87 -7.82 22.89 5.20
CA LEU A 87 -6.57 22.26 5.60
C LEU A 87 -6.62 22.11 7.13
N GLY A 88 -6.77 20.88 7.63
CA GLY A 88 -6.97 20.58 9.05
C GLY A 88 -5.99 21.25 10.02
N PRO A 89 -6.21 21.15 11.34
CA PRO A 89 -5.54 21.95 12.37
C PRO A 89 -4.02 21.77 12.42
N VAL A 90 -3.48 20.67 11.87
CA VAL A 90 -2.04 20.37 11.87
C VAL A 90 -1.18 21.47 11.26
N ILE A 91 -1.67 22.24 10.28
CA ILE A 91 -0.87 23.36 9.72
C ILE A 91 -0.61 24.46 10.76
N HIS A 92 -1.52 24.62 11.73
CA HIS A 92 -1.45 25.64 12.77
C HIS A 92 -1.02 25.07 14.12
N GLN A 93 -0.75 23.76 14.23
CA GLN A 93 -0.33 23.15 15.49
C GLN A 93 1.17 23.37 15.73
N PRO A 94 1.56 24.02 16.84
CA PRO A 94 2.96 24.18 17.18
C PRO A 94 3.58 22.83 17.58
N GLY A 95 4.84 22.63 17.22
CA GLY A 95 5.60 21.45 17.65
C GLY A 95 5.69 21.38 19.18
N THR A 96 5.32 20.23 19.74
CA THR A 96 5.31 19.98 21.19
C THR A 96 6.69 19.61 21.74
N LEU A 97 7.56 19.05 20.89
CA LEU A 97 8.90 18.59 21.26
C LEU A 97 9.92 19.72 21.18
N LYS A 98 10.77 19.86 22.21
CA LYS A 98 11.85 20.86 22.29
C LYS A 98 13.20 20.21 22.66
N GLY A 99 14.29 20.86 22.31
CA GLY A 99 15.66 20.46 22.73
C GLY A 99 16.16 19.18 22.07
N SER A 100 16.94 18.39 22.81
CA SER A 100 17.54 17.13 22.33
C SER A 100 16.52 16.10 21.89
N LEU A 101 15.34 16.06 22.52
CA LEU A 101 14.26 15.15 22.17
C LEU A 101 13.72 15.44 20.76
N HIS A 102 13.67 16.71 20.35
CA HIS A 102 13.29 17.09 18.98
C HIS A 102 14.34 16.61 17.96
N ALA A 103 15.63 16.77 18.26
CA ALA A 103 16.70 16.30 17.39
C ALA A 103 16.70 14.77 17.22
N TRP A 104 16.48 14.01 18.31
CA TRP A 104 16.35 12.56 18.26
C TRP A 104 15.10 12.09 17.51
N ALA A 105 13.97 12.78 17.67
CA ALA A 105 12.77 12.51 16.88
C ALA A 105 13.03 12.75 15.38
N TRP A 106 13.76 13.82 15.04
CA TRP A 106 14.14 14.14 13.67
C TRP A 106 15.03 13.05 13.06
N MET A 107 16.07 12.61 13.79
CA MET A 107 16.93 11.51 13.36
C MET A 107 16.15 10.19 13.20
N SER A 108 15.25 9.89 14.14
CA SER A 108 14.41 8.69 14.08
C SER A 108 13.49 8.72 12.84
N GLY A 109 12.95 9.89 12.50
CA GLY A 109 12.16 10.08 11.29
C GLY A 109 12.96 9.84 10.01
N ILE A 110 14.18 10.36 9.91
CA ILE A 110 15.08 10.10 8.77
C ILE A 110 15.37 8.61 8.66
N MET A 111 15.74 7.96 9.76
CA MET A 111 16.06 6.54 9.78
C MET A 111 14.85 5.68 9.39
N SER A 112 13.64 6.07 9.81
CA SER A 112 12.41 5.41 9.40
C SER A 112 12.18 5.49 7.88
N CYS A 113 12.43 6.67 7.28
CA CYS A 113 12.34 6.83 5.82
C CYS A 113 13.38 5.98 5.08
N ILE A 114 14.64 5.97 5.55
CA ILE A 114 15.71 5.17 4.92
C ILE A 114 15.41 3.67 5.05
N SER A 115 14.96 3.22 6.21
CA SER A 115 14.60 1.83 6.47
C SER A 115 13.48 1.36 5.52
N ASN A 116 12.51 2.22 5.23
CA ASN A 116 11.43 1.91 4.28
C ASN A 116 11.95 1.63 2.85
N PHE A 117 13.02 2.30 2.42
CA PHE A 117 13.63 2.11 1.10
C PHE A 117 14.77 1.10 1.07
N ALA A 118 15.26 0.61 2.22
CA ALA A 118 16.44 -0.25 2.30
C ALA A 118 16.32 -1.48 1.39
N THR A 119 15.18 -2.19 1.44
CA THR A 119 14.94 -3.37 0.59
C THR A 119 14.93 -3.01 -0.90
N LEU A 120 14.35 -1.87 -1.26
CA LEU A 120 14.30 -1.40 -2.66
C LEU A 120 15.68 -0.98 -3.18
N ILE A 121 16.55 -0.47 -2.31
CA ILE A 121 17.92 -0.12 -2.68
C ILE A 121 18.72 -1.39 -3.00
N VAL A 122 18.56 -2.45 -2.19
CA VAL A 122 19.27 -3.72 -2.37
C VAL A 122 18.80 -4.46 -3.63
N ASN A 123 17.50 -4.42 -3.95
CA ASN A 123 16.96 -5.08 -5.15
C ASN A 123 16.99 -4.22 -6.43
N ASN A 124 17.44 -2.96 -6.36
CA ASN A 124 17.56 -2.08 -7.52
C ASN A 124 18.33 -2.71 -8.72
N PRO A 125 19.42 -3.49 -8.52
CA PRO A 125 20.11 -4.18 -9.60
C PRO A 125 19.24 -5.09 -10.48
N ASP A 126 18.14 -5.65 -9.93
CA ASP A 126 17.22 -6.50 -10.69
C ASP A 126 16.55 -5.77 -11.86
N TYR A 127 16.38 -4.45 -11.72
CA TYR A 127 15.77 -3.58 -12.71
C TYR A 127 16.81 -2.91 -13.59
N THR A 128 17.89 -2.41 -12.98
CA THR A 128 18.90 -1.62 -13.70
C THR A 128 19.71 -2.45 -14.68
N ARG A 129 19.80 -3.78 -14.50
CA ARG A 129 20.40 -4.70 -15.49
C ARG A 129 19.73 -4.67 -16.87
N PHE A 130 18.47 -4.22 -16.95
CA PHE A 130 17.73 -4.08 -18.21
C PHE A 130 17.90 -2.68 -18.84
N ALA A 131 18.61 -1.76 -18.18
CA ALA A 131 18.86 -0.42 -18.71
C ALA A 131 19.96 -0.46 -19.79
N THR A 132 19.74 0.31 -20.86
CA THR A 132 20.71 0.43 -21.96
C THR A 132 21.84 1.40 -21.68
N ARG A 133 21.64 2.35 -20.74
CA ARG A 133 22.61 3.40 -20.38
C ARG A 133 22.56 3.71 -18.87
N PRO A 134 23.68 4.00 -18.20
CA PRO A 134 23.70 4.40 -16.79
C PRO A 134 22.87 5.66 -16.49
N SER A 135 22.85 6.62 -17.41
CA SER A 135 22.05 7.84 -17.29
C SER A 135 20.54 7.60 -17.30
N ALA A 136 20.09 6.48 -17.87
CA ALA A 136 18.68 6.08 -17.88
C ALA A 136 18.21 5.57 -16.50
N VAL A 137 19.14 5.26 -15.59
CA VAL A 137 18.84 4.84 -14.22
C VAL A 137 18.92 6.03 -13.26
N PHE A 138 19.99 6.82 -13.37
CA PHE A 138 20.31 7.86 -12.38
C PHE A 138 19.26 8.97 -12.31
N TRP A 139 18.94 9.62 -13.44
CA TRP A 139 18.06 10.79 -13.45
C TRP A 139 16.62 10.50 -13.03
N PRO A 140 15.96 9.42 -13.52
CA PRO A 140 14.62 9.10 -13.09
C PRO A 140 14.53 8.79 -11.59
N GLN A 141 15.51 8.09 -11.02
CA GLN A 141 15.53 7.75 -9.59
C GLN A 141 15.76 8.99 -8.73
N LEU A 142 16.72 9.84 -9.11
CA LEU A 142 17.04 11.07 -8.37
C LEU A 142 15.87 12.04 -8.29
N LEU A 143 15.04 12.12 -9.35
CA LEU A 143 13.90 13.04 -9.38
C LEU A 143 12.62 12.39 -8.85
N THR A 144 12.30 11.18 -9.29
CA THR A 144 10.99 10.58 -9.03
C THR A 144 10.85 10.10 -7.59
N ILE A 145 11.93 9.58 -6.98
CA ILE A 145 11.86 9.07 -5.60
C ILE A 145 11.63 10.22 -4.62
N PRO A 146 12.48 11.27 -4.56
CA PRO A 146 12.28 12.34 -3.58
C PRO A 146 10.99 13.12 -3.80
N ILE A 147 10.66 13.46 -5.05
CA ILE A 147 9.45 14.24 -5.36
C ILE A 147 8.20 13.41 -5.10
N GLY A 148 8.14 12.17 -5.61
CA GLY A 148 6.98 11.29 -5.45
C GLY A 148 6.74 10.92 -3.99
N PHE A 149 7.81 10.64 -3.24
CA PHE A 149 7.71 10.35 -1.80
C PHE A 149 7.28 11.58 -1.01
N SER A 150 7.85 12.76 -1.29
CA SER A 150 7.46 14.01 -0.62
C SER A 150 5.98 14.34 -0.81
N ILE A 151 5.47 14.22 -2.04
CA ILE A 151 4.04 14.45 -2.35
C ILE A 151 3.16 13.42 -1.61
N THR A 152 3.54 12.15 -1.62
CA THR A 152 2.76 11.08 -0.97
C THR A 152 2.73 11.27 0.54
N CYS A 153 3.86 11.59 1.17
CA CYS A 153 3.95 11.88 2.59
C CYS A 153 3.13 13.12 2.96
N PHE A 154 3.20 14.19 2.15
CA PHE A 154 2.39 15.39 2.35
C PHE A 154 0.89 15.06 2.32
N ILE A 155 0.43 14.30 1.32
CA ILE A 155 -0.97 13.85 1.24
C ILE A 155 -1.34 13.06 2.48
N GLY A 156 -0.52 12.09 2.90
CA GLY A 156 -0.78 11.24 4.08
C GLY A 156 -0.93 12.04 5.38
N ILE A 157 -0.02 12.99 5.64
CA ILE A 157 -0.04 13.83 6.84
C ILE A 157 -1.31 14.69 6.89
N ILE A 158 -1.68 15.31 5.77
CA ILE A 158 -2.86 16.19 5.72
C ILE A 158 -4.16 15.40 5.79
N VAL A 159 -4.24 14.23 5.13
CA VAL A 159 -5.38 13.32 5.23
C VAL A 159 -5.56 12.83 6.67
N GLY A 160 -4.48 12.39 7.32
CA GLY A 160 -4.50 11.95 8.72
C GLY A 160 -4.91 13.07 9.66
N SER A 161 -4.36 14.28 9.48
CA SER A 161 -4.81 15.49 10.20
C SER A 161 -6.31 15.77 10.02
N SER A 162 -6.79 15.69 8.79
CA SER A 162 -8.17 15.99 8.42
C SER A 162 -9.14 14.97 9.03
N SER A 163 -8.72 13.71 9.19
CA SER A 163 -9.54 12.69 9.85
C SER A 163 -9.90 13.06 11.30
N ASN A 164 -9.02 13.72 12.04
CA ASN A 164 -9.30 14.20 13.39
C ASN A 164 -10.40 15.27 13.42
N VAL A 165 -10.52 16.09 12.37
CA VAL A 165 -11.60 17.08 12.24
C VAL A 165 -12.93 16.42 11.90
N ILE A 166 -12.88 15.37 11.06
CA ILE A 166 -14.07 14.70 10.54
C ILE A 166 -14.66 13.73 11.58
N PHE A 167 -13.81 12.94 12.23
CA PHE A 167 -14.19 11.82 13.10
C PHE A 167 -13.78 12.01 14.56
N GLY A 168 -13.04 13.08 14.90
CA GLY A 168 -12.60 13.35 16.27
C GLY A 168 -11.41 12.52 16.74
N GLN A 169 -10.81 11.69 15.86
CA GLN A 169 -9.62 10.90 16.14
C GLN A 169 -8.67 10.92 14.92
N PRO A 170 -7.34 10.99 15.14
CA PRO A 170 -6.37 10.92 14.04
C PRO A 170 -6.20 9.49 13.54
N ILE A 171 -6.73 9.22 12.35
CA ILE A 171 -6.58 7.95 11.63
C ILE A 171 -5.42 8.08 10.63
N TRP A 172 -4.35 7.33 10.88
CA TRP A 172 -3.14 7.35 10.05
C TRP A 172 -3.25 6.44 8.82
N ASN A 173 -4.00 5.34 8.93
CA ASN A 173 -4.16 4.40 7.84
C ASN A 173 -5.27 4.89 6.88
N PRO A 174 -4.94 5.19 5.60
CA PRO A 174 -5.92 5.67 4.64
C PRO A 174 -7.02 4.64 4.34
N LEU A 175 -6.74 3.34 4.49
CA LEU A 175 -7.72 2.27 4.30
C LEU A 175 -8.74 2.23 5.44
N GLU A 176 -8.29 2.44 6.68
CA GLU A 176 -9.18 2.60 7.84
C GLU A 176 -10.05 3.85 7.70
N LEU A 177 -9.47 4.97 7.23
CA LEU A 177 -10.22 6.19 7.00
C LEU A 177 -11.33 6.00 5.95
N LEU A 178 -11.04 5.28 4.86
CA LEU A 178 -12.04 4.89 3.86
C LEU A 178 -13.09 3.95 4.44
N GLY A 179 -12.70 3.08 5.37
CA GLY A 179 -13.60 2.24 6.16
C GLY A 179 -14.60 3.08 6.96
N GLU A 180 -14.12 4.10 7.68
CA GLU A 180 -14.99 4.95 8.49
C GLU A 180 -15.95 5.81 7.67
N PHE A 181 -15.56 6.21 6.46
CA PHE A 181 -16.49 6.82 5.52
C PHE A 181 -17.62 5.88 5.11
N LEU A 182 -17.40 4.56 5.10
CA LEU A 182 -18.45 3.57 4.84
C LEU A 182 -19.33 3.31 6.07
N ASP A 183 -18.80 3.41 7.28
CA ASP A 183 -19.55 3.19 8.52
C ASP A 183 -20.43 4.38 8.92
N SER A 184 -20.02 5.60 8.57
CA SER A 184 -20.71 6.86 8.92
C SER A 184 -21.91 7.22 8.02
N GLN A 185 -22.82 6.27 7.78
CA GLN A 185 -23.99 6.37 6.90
C GLN A 185 -23.65 6.67 5.42
N PRO A 186 -23.36 5.64 4.62
CA PRO A 186 -22.76 5.82 3.30
C PRO A 186 -23.82 6.25 2.27
N SER A 187 -23.72 7.49 1.80
CA SER A 187 -24.41 7.91 0.57
C SER A 187 -23.94 7.08 -0.64
N ILE A 188 -24.77 6.96 -1.68
CA ILE A 188 -24.37 6.29 -2.93
C ILE A 188 -23.08 6.88 -3.49
N GLY A 189 -22.92 8.21 -3.42
CA GLY A 189 -21.70 8.91 -3.85
C GLY A 189 -20.46 8.52 -3.04
N THR A 190 -20.60 8.38 -1.71
CA THR A 190 -19.51 7.92 -0.84
C THR A 190 -19.05 6.52 -1.23
N ARG A 191 -19.99 5.59 -1.47
CA ARG A 191 -19.68 4.19 -1.83
C ARG A 191 -18.93 4.10 -3.16
N ILE A 192 -19.38 4.87 -4.16
CA ILE A 192 -18.72 4.91 -5.46
C ILE A 192 -17.30 5.49 -5.33
N GLY A 193 -17.13 6.56 -4.55
CA GLY A 193 -15.82 7.15 -4.27
C GLY A 193 -14.85 6.15 -3.61
N VAL A 194 -15.30 5.48 -2.53
CA VAL A 194 -14.50 4.46 -1.83
C VAL A 194 -14.16 3.30 -2.76
N PHE A 195 -15.10 2.84 -3.60
CA PHE A 195 -14.84 1.77 -4.57
C PHE A 195 -13.68 2.12 -5.51
N PHE A 196 -13.73 3.29 -6.16
CA PHE A 196 -12.69 3.67 -7.14
C PHE A 196 -11.34 3.94 -6.49
N ILE A 197 -11.31 4.58 -5.32
CA ILE A 197 -10.06 4.83 -4.57
C ILE A 197 -9.46 3.51 -4.11
N SER A 198 -10.27 2.62 -3.52
CA SER A 198 -9.81 1.30 -3.05
C SER A 198 -9.34 0.42 -4.21
N LEU A 199 -9.97 0.50 -5.38
CA LEU A 199 -9.52 -0.19 -6.59
C LEU A 199 -8.17 0.32 -7.08
N ALA A 200 -7.96 1.65 -7.07
CA ALA A 200 -6.67 2.23 -7.41
C ALA A 200 -5.57 1.82 -6.42
N PHE A 201 -5.87 1.79 -5.12
CA PHE A 201 -4.93 1.32 -4.09
C PHE A 201 -4.67 -0.19 -4.18
N ALA A 202 -5.67 -1.01 -4.51
CA ALA A 202 -5.47 -2.43 -4.80
C ALA A 202 -4.52 -2.62 -5.99
N LEU A 203 -4.70 -1.85 -7.07
CA LEU A 203 -3.80 -1.86 -8.23
C LEU A 203 -2.38 -1.40 -7.86
N ALA A 204 -2.26 -0.36 -7.02
CA ALA A 204 -0.98 0.10 -6.51
C ALA A 204 -0.26 -1.02 -5.75
N GLN A 205 -0.96 -1.67 -4.81
CA GLN A 205 -0.42 -2.74 -3.99
C GLN A 205 -0.03 -3.97 -4.82
N LEU A 206 -0.82 -4.29 -5.84
CA LEU A 206 -0.51 -5.37 -6.78
C LEU A 206 0.80 -5.10 -7.51
N GLY A 207 0.96 -3.88 -8.06
CA GLY A 207 2.17 -3.48 -8.76
C GLY A 207 3.41 -3.49 -7.86
N VAL A 208 3.30 -3.02 -6.62
CA VAL A 208 4.39 -3.03 -5.65
C VAL A 208 4.77 -4.46 -5.26
N ASN A 209 3.79 -5.35 -4.99
CA ASN A 209 4.10 -6.74 -4.61
C ASN A 209 4.80 -7.51 -5.74
N ILE A 210 4.41 -7.26 -6.99
CA ILE A 210 5.07 -7.88 -8.15
C ILE A 210 6.48 -7.34 -8.27
N ALA A 211 6.64 -6.01 -8.26
CA ALA A 211 7.94 -5.38 -8.47
C ALA A 211 8.93 -5.65 -7.33
N ALA A 212 8.56 -5.26 -6.11
CA ALA A 212 9.49 -5.26 -4.99
C ALA A 212 9.77 -6.66 -4.47
N ASN A 213 8.77 -7.55 -4.49
CA ASN A 213 8.86 -8.84 -3.80
C ASN A 213 9.00 -10.01 -4.79
N SER A 214 8.08 -10.12 -5.75
CA SER A 214 8.01 -11.31 -6.60
C SER A 214 9.15 -11.39 -7.61
N VAL A 215 9.52 -10.26 -8.23
CA VAL A 215 10.65 -10.20 -9.18
C VAL A 215 11.98 -10.37 -8.47
N SER A 216 12.16 -9.73 -7.31
CA SER A 216 13.40 -9.83 -6.52
C SER A 216 13.62 -11.25 -5.99
N ALA A 217 12.62 -11.83 -5.32
CA ALA A 217 12.67 -13.24 -4.92
C ALA A 217 12.81 -14.18 -6.15
N GLY A 218 12.22 -13.79 -7.27
CA GLY A 218 12.35 -14.47 -8.56
C GLY A 218 13.79 -14.55 -9.05
N SER A 219 14.51 -13.43 -9.04
CA SER A 219 15.92 -13.32 -9.39
C SER A 219 16.79 -14.16 -8.45
N ASP A 220 16.63 -14.00 -7.14
CA ASP A 220 17.48 -14.65 -6.13
C ASP A 220 17.35 -16.17 -6.16
N LEU A 221 16.11 -16.69 -6.16
CA LEU A 221 15.86 -18.14 -6.20
C LEU A 221 16.31 -18.78 -7.52
N THR A 222 16.19 -18.03 -8.63
CA THR A 222 16.70 -18.52 -9.93
C THR A 222 18.22 -18.57 -9.95
N ALA A 223 18.90 -17.63 -9.28
CA ALA A 223 20.36 -17.66 -9.14
C ALA A 223 20.85 -18.82 -8.25
N LEU A 224 20.10 -19.15 -7.19
CA LEU A 224 20.43 -20.25 -6.28
C LEU A 224 20.21 -21.64 -6.90
N LEU A 225 19.09 -21.85 -7.60
CA LEU A 225 18.72 -23.16 -8.17
C LEU A 225 18.31 -23.05 -9.65
N PRO A 226 19.23 -22.67 -10.56
CA PRO A 226 18.91 -22.34 -11.95
C PRO A 226 18.39 -23.52 -12.77
N LYS A 227 18.70 -24.77 -12.37
CA LYS A 227 18.20 -25.97 -13.06
C LYS A 227 16.71 -26.25 -12.79
N PHE A 228 16.18 -25.80 -11.65
CA PHE A 228 14.83 -26.16 -11.19
C PHE A 228 13.87 -24.98 -11.22
N LEU A 229 14.40 -23.78 -10.97
CA LEU A 229 13.62 -22.57 -10.76
C LEU A 229 13.80 -21.58 -11.91
N ASN A 230 12.69 -20.93 -12.24
CA ASN A 230 12.64 -19.78 -13.13
C ASN A 230 11.87 -18.66 -12.42
N ILE A 231 11.99 -17.43 -12.90
CA ILE A 231 11.38 -16.24 -12.27
C ILE A 231 9.88 -16.45 -11.97
N ARG A 232 9.14 -17.14 -12.86
CA ARG A 232 7.71 -17.43 -12.63
C ARG A 232 7.49 -18.41 -11.49
N ARG A 233 8.16 -19.57 -11.51
CA ARG A 233 8.07 -20.60 -10.45
C ARG A 233 8.50 -20.05 -9.10
N SER A 234 9.60 -19.30 -9.07
CA SER A 234 10.11 -18.63 -7.88
C SER A 234 9.13 -17.60 -7.32
N GLY A 235 8.43 -16.85 -8.19
CA GLY A 235 7.36 -15.94 -7.78
C GLY A 235 6.19 -16.65 -7.06
N TYR A 236 5.80 -17.84 -7.54
CA TYR A 236 4.79 -18.66 -6.85
C TYR A 236 5.28 -19.17 -5.49
N ILE A 237 6.55 -19.61 -5.40
CA ILE A 237 7.14 -20.04 -4.13
C ILE A 237 7.14 -18.87 -3.13
N CYS A 238 7.53 -17.68 -3.56
CA CYS A 238 7.48 -16.47 -2.73
C CYS A 238 6.05 -16.17 -2.22
N ALA A 239 5.05 -16.30 -3.10
CA ALA A 239 3.65 -16.06 -2.73
C ALA A 239 3.10 -17.10 -1.73
N VAL A 240 3.54 -18.36 -1.81
CA VAL A 240 3.18 -19.42 -0.86
C VAL A 240 3.87 -19.21 0.48
N VAL A 241 5.18 -18.94 0.48
CA VAL A 241 5.93 -18.64 1.72
C VAL A 241 5.34 -17.41 2.42
N GLY A 242 4.98 -16.37 1.67
CA GLY A 242 4.31 -15.19 2.21
C GLY A 242 2.93 -15.46 2.82
N LEU A 243 2.24 -16.52 2.41
CA LEU A 243 0.98 -16.97 3.03
C LEU A 243 1.26 -17.74 4.34
N ILE A 244 2.27 -18.61 4.35
CA ILE A 244 2.65 -19.43 5.51
C ILE A 244 3.14 -18.58 6.68
N ILE A 245 3.78 -17.44 6.39
CA ILE A 245 4.24 -16.49 7.42
C ILE A 245 3.06 -15.87 8.20
N CYS A 246 1.81 -16.03 7.76
CA CYS A 246 0.62 -15.49 8.41
C CYS A 246 0.75 -13.97 8.68
N PRO A 247 0.87 -13.15 7.62
CA PRO A 247 1.25 -11.73 7.74
C PRO A 247 0.30 -10.90 8.61
N TRP A 248 -0.95 -11.35 8.81
CA TRP A 248 -1.90 -10.72 9.72
C TRP A 248 -1.44 -10.73 11.19
N ASN A 249 -0.75 -11.78 11.65
CA ASN A 249 -0.24 -11.83 13.03
C ASN A 249 0.92 -10.87 13.27
N LEU A 250 1.72 -10.60 12.24
CA LEU A 250 2.84 -9.66 12.32
C LEU A 250 2.34 -8.21 12.39
N LEU A 251 1.30 -7.88 11.61
CA LEU A 251 0.70 -6.54 11.62
C LEU A 251 -0.08 -6.27 12.91
N ALA A 252 -0.75 -7.27 13.49
CA ALA A 252 -1.43 -7.15 14.78
C ALA A 252 -0.49 -6.80 15.95
N SER A 253 0.81 -7.11 15.82
CA SER A 253 1.82 -6.83 16.85
C SER A 253 2.55 -5.49 16.61
N SER A 254 2.26 -4.80 15.51
CA SER A 254 2.98 -3.58 15.05
C SER A 254 2.14 -2.30 15.16
N SER A 255 0.91 -2.40 15.66
CA SER A 255 -0.03 -1.30 15.91
C SER A 255 -0.09 -0.93 17.39
#